data_AF-A0A2G2XZ83-F1
#
_entry.id   AF-A0A2G2XZ83-F1
#
_cell.length_a   1.000
_cell.length_b   1.000
_cell.length_c   1.000
_cell.angle_alpha   90.00
_cell.angle_beta   90.00
_cell.angle_gamma   90.00
#
_symmetry.space_group_name_H-M   'P 1'
#
loop_
_entity.id
_entity.type
_entity.pdbx_description
1 polymer ?
#
loop_
_entity_poly.entity_id
_entity_poly.type
_entity_poly.pdbx_seq_one_letter_code
_entity_poly.pdbx_strand_id
1 'polypeptide(L)'
;MVTSQVESIRKKSSQILLQFLLDYHISEKRLQQHLDFLLSNLRYEHSTGREAILEMLHAIIMKFPVSIIDEQSQMFFLHLVVCLANDRDNRVRSMTGTVIKLLVGRVSPRSLQSILEFSRSWYLGDKPHLWSAAAQVLGLLIEVLKDGFQKYIDSLLPVVRNILQSAVNVPTNKQVDLPNDGTISSWKEAYYSLVLFEKIINQFPRLCFRKDLEDLWEAICELLLHPHLWLRNISNRLVACYFATVTEDCKGNLELRQGTYILMRPSGLFFIATSLCCQLKVLQTDAAASDLIFQNLVFSICTLHSFLGKNEYKDRDKFWSTLEHDEQGLLLKAFQQLDSRKGKNIYLSLVSDISDQEEESQRYLVISYLLKTMGKISLHVEDMQMKIIFNCFKSVSPKLIDPSRLLSPEGEVDCQSFAYHMLFPLYKVCEGFAGKVISDDVKQMAEEVRGSISKVIGMQSFVQIYSHIRKSIKSKRDKRKQEEKVIAVVNPMRNAKRKLRIAEKHKAHKKRKMMTMKMGRWM
;
A
#
# COMPACT_ATOMS: atom_id res chain seq x y z
N MET A 1 15.92 -26.36 -30.67
CA MET A 1 14.82 -25.64 -29.98
C MET A 1 15.27 -25.04 -28.65
N VAL A 2 15.74 -25.82 -27.67
CA VAL A 2 16.06 -25.32 -26.31
C VAL A 2 17.37 -24.53 -26.23
N THR A 3 18.43 -25.01 -26.88
CA THR A 3 19.81 -24.50 -26.69
C THR A 3 20.20 -23.34 -27.59
N SER A 4 19.45 -23.08 -28.68
CA SER A 4 19.80 -22.02 -29.63
C SER A 4 19.50 -20.64 -29.07
N GLN A 5 20.47 -19.72 -29.14
CA GLN A 5 20.26 -18.33 -28.74
C GLN A 5 19.52 -17.50 -29.80
N VAL A 6 19.45 -17.97 -31.05
CA VAL A 6 18.73 -17.31 -32.15
C VAL A 6 17.25 -17.67 -32.09
N GLU A 7 16.38 -16.67 -31.93
CA GLU A 7 14.93 -16.83 -31.80
C GLU A 7 14.28 -17.48 -33.03
N SER A 8 14.64 -17.04 -34.24
CA SER A 8 14.09 -17.59 -35.49
C SER A 8 14.37 -19.10 -35.63
N ILE A 9 15.57 -19.54 -35.22
CA ILE A 9 15.95 -20.96 -35.20
C ILE A 9 15.13 -21.71 -34.14
N ARG A 10 14.94 -21.14 -32.94
CA ARG A 10 14.11 -21.76 -31.90
C ARG A 10 12.68 -21.97 -32.37
N LYS A 11 12.06 -20.93 -32.93
CA LYS A 11 10.68 -20.97 -33.46
C LYS A 11 10.53 -21.98 -34.58
N LYS A 12 11.41 -21.97 -35.58
CA LYS A 12 11.34 -22.93 -36.69
C LYS A 12 11.56 -24.37 -36.21
N SER A 13 12.47 -24.58 -35.27
CA SER A 13 12.66 -25.91 -34.63
C SER A 13 11.41 -26.38 -33.89
N SER A 14 10.76 -25.48 -33.14
CA SER A 14 9.53 -25.79 -32.39
C SER A 14 8.38 -26.16 -33.33
N GLN A 15 8.22 -25.43 -34.43
CA GLN A 15 7.21 -25.71 -35.46
C GLN A 15 7.41 -27.08 -36.10
N ILE A 16 8.65 -27.42 -36.49
CA ILE A 16 8.98 -28.73 -37.07
C ILE A 16 8.69 -29.85 -36.06
N LEU A 17 9.10 -29.69 -34.81
CA LEU A 17 8.82 -30.69 -33.77
C LEU A 17 7.32 -30.85 -33.53
N LEU A 18 6.56 -29.75 -33.48
CA LEU A 18 5.11 -29.80 -33.29
C LEU A 18 4.41 -30.51 -34.45
N GLN A 19 4.84 -30.22 -35.68
CA GLN A 19 4.32 -30.89 -36.87
C GLN A 19 4.64 -32.38 -36.84
N PHE A 20 5.86 -32.76 -36.47
CA PHE A 20 6.25 -34.15 -36.31
C PHE A 20 5.36 -34.88 -35.29
N LEU A 21 5.06 -34.25 -34.15
CA LEU A 21 4.22 -34.85 -33.11
C LEU A 21 2.73 -34.98 -33.50
N LEU A 22 2.25 -34.19 -34.44
CA LEU A 22 0.85 -34.19 -34.88
C LEU A 22 0.61 -35.08 -36.10
N ASP A 23 1.51 -35.03 -37.08
CA ASP A 23 1.28 -35.61 -38.41
C ASP A 23 1.81 -37.05 -38.53
N TYR A 24 2.76 -37.45 -37.68
CA TYR A 24 3.39 -38.77 -37.74
C TYR A 24 2.82 -39.73 -36.70
N HIS A 25 2.64 -40.99 -37.09
CA HIS A 25 2.23 -42.06 -36.19
C HIS A 25 3.40 -42.43 -35.26
N ILE A 26 3.36 -41.92 -34.03
CA ILE A 26 4.35 -42.21 -32.99
C ILE A 26 3.74 -43.15 -31.95
N SER A 27 4.56 -44.05 -31.40
CA SER A 27 4.12 -44.90 -30.28
C SER A 27 3.94 -44.07 -29.02
N GLU A 28 3.05 -44.51 -28.12
CA GLU A 28 2.79 -43.85 -26.82
C GLU A 28 4.09 -43.66 -26.03
N LYS A 29 4.95 -44.67 -25.99
CA LYS A 29 6.27 -44.59 -25.33
C LYS A 29 7.14 -43.49 -25.92
N ARG A 30 7.14 -43.31 -27.25
CA ARG A 30 7.93 -42.28 -27.91
C ARG A 30 7.34 -40.89 -27.68
N LEU A 31 6.01 -40.77 -27.70
CA LEU A 31 5.33 -39.53 -27.35
C LEU A 31 5.68 -39.12 -25.90
N GLN A 32 5.61 -40.05 -24.96
CA GLN A 32 5.96 -39.80 -23.56
C GLN A 32 7.41 -39.31 -23.43
N GLN A 33 8.38 -39.94 -24.12
CA GLN A 33 9.77 -39.47 -24.12
C GLN A 33 9.92 -38.02 -24.58
N HIS A 34 9.15 -37.60 -25.60
CA HIS A 34 9.16 -36.21 -26.05
C HIS A 34 8.55 -35.27 -25.03
N LEU A 35 7.45 -35.66 -24.37
CA LEU A 35 6.83 -34.87 -23.30
C LEU A 35 7.75 -34.74 -22.07
N ASP A 36 8.36 -35.84 -21.62
CA ASP A 36 9.32 -35.87 -20.52
C ASP A 36 10.53 -34.95 -20.81
N PHE A 37 11.02 -34.99 -22.05
CA PHE A 37 12.08 -34.10 -22.49
C PHE A 37 11.66 -32.63 -22.39
N LEU A 38 10.44 -32.27 -22.82
CA LEU A 38 9.97 -30.89 -22.71
C LEU A 38 9.86 -30.45 -21.25
N LEU A 39 9.24 -31.29 -20.40
CA LEU A 39 8.97 -30.96 -19.01
C LEU A 39 10.25 -30.85 -18.16
N SER A 40 11.24 -31.72 -18.39
CA SER A 40 12.55 -31.63 -17.72
C SER A 40 13.29 -30.33 -18.09
N ASN A 41 13.12 -29.84 -19.32
CA ASN A 41 13.73 -28.60 -19.80
C ASN A 41 13.01 -27.33 -19.32
N LEU A 42 11.90 -27.42 -18.57
CA LEU A 42 11.38 -26.28 -17.79
C LEU A 42 12.37 -25.82 -16.71
N ARG A 43 13.39 -26.61 -16.38
CA ARG A 43 14.47 -26.24 -15.45
C ARG A 43 15.77 -25.83 -16.16
N TYR A 44 15.72 -25.64 -17.47
CA TYR A 44 16.91 -25.27 -18.24
C TYR A 44 17.48 -23.93 -17.76
N GLU A 45 18.80 -23.77 -17.79
CA GLU A 45 19.50 -22.63 -17.18
C GLU A 45 19.11 -21.26 -17.80
N HIS A 46 18.91 -21.22 -19.12
CA HIS A 46 18.59 -19.99 -19.85
C HIS A 46 17.06 -19.79 -19.97
N SER A 47 16.59 -18.58 -19.65
CA SER A 47 15.17 -18.22 -19.73
C SER A 47 14.62 -18.37 -21.15
N THR A 48 15.38 -18.01 -22.17
CA THR A 48 15.01 -18.16 -23.59
C THR A 48 14.68 -19.61 -23.99
N GLY A 49 15.37 -20.59 -23.40
CA GLY A 49 15.08 -22.00 -23.60
C GLY A 49 13.81 -22.43 -22.90
N ARG A 50 13.60 -21.98 -21.65
CA ARG A 50 12.38 -22.24 -20.88
C ARG A 50 11.14 -21.60 -21.52
N GLU A 51 11.28 -20.39 -22.07
CA GLU A 51 10.23 -19.73 -22.87
C GLU A 51 9.84 -20.58 -24.10
N ALA A 52 10.82 -21.09 -24.85
CA ALA A 52 10.55 -21.95 -26.01
C ALA A 52 9.86 -23.27 -25.63
N ILE A 53 10.18 -23.83 -24.46
CA ILE A 53 9.47 -24.99 -23.91
C ILE A 53 8.01 -24.63 -23.60
N LEU A 54 7.77 -23.49 -22.94
CA LEU A 54 6.41 -23.05 -22.60
C LEU A 54 5.56 -22.76 -23.84
N GLU A 55 6.15 -22.17 -24.90
CA GLU A 55 5.50 -22.01 -26.20
C GLU A 55 5.12 -23.36 -26.82
N MET A 56 6.03 -24.34 -26.76
CA MET A 56 5.77 -25.68 -27.27
C MET A 56 4.67 -26.39 -26.47
N LEU A 57 4.71 -26.33 -25.13
CA LEU A 57 3.67 -26.90 -24.27
C LEU A 57 2.30 -26.24 -24.51
N HIS A 58 2.27 -24.92 -24.67
CA HIS A 58 1.06 -24.20 -25.06
C HIS A 58 0.49 -24.75 -26.38
N ALA A 59 1.35 -24.91 -27.40
CA ALA A 59 0.91 -25.42 -28.70
C ALA A 59 0.43 -26.87 -28.64
N ILE A 60 1.07 -27.72 -27.83
CA ILE A 60 0.65 -29.10 -27.57
C ILE A 60 -0.74 -29.12 -26.94
N ILE A 61 -0.94 -28.37 -25.85
CA ILE A 61 -2.24 -28.31 -25.15
C ILE A 61 -3.36 -27.78 -26.06
N MET A 62 -3.03 -26.84 -26.96
CA MET A 62 -3.99 -26.34 -27.94
C MET A 62 -4.35 -27.36 -29.03
N LYS A 63 -3.38 -28.13 -29.54
CA LYS A 63 -3.58 -28.91 -30.76
C LYS A 63 -3.85 -30.40 -30.54
N PHE A 64 -3.46 -30.95 -29.40
CA PHE A 64 -3.65 -32.37 -29.14
C PHE A 64 -5.11 -32.71 -28.82
N PRO A 65 -5.55 -33.95 -29.11
CA PRO A 65 -6.84 -34.46 -28.65
C PRO A 65 -6.98 -34.38 -27.13
N VAL A 66 -8.20 -34.07 -26.66
CA VAL A 66 -8.48 -33.90 -25.22
C VAL A 66 -8.18 -35.17 -24.42
N SER A 67 -8.36 -36.36 -24.99
CA SER A 67 -8.02 -37.63 -24.32
C SER A 67 -6.54 -37.71 -23.93
N ILE A 68 -5.63 -37.32 -24.82
CA ILE A 68 -4.18 -37.30 -24.56
C ILE A 68 -3.86 -36.21 -23.52
N ILE A 69 -4.52 -35.05 -23.63
CA ILE A 69 -4.33 -33.97 -22.66
C ILE A 69 -4.81 -34.37 -21.26
N ASP A 70 -5.90 -35.11 -21.15
CA ASP A 70 -6.41 -35.63 -19.89
C ASP A 70 -5.44 -36.63 -19.24
N GLU A 71 -4.91 -37.58 -20.01
CA GLU A 71 -3.91 -38.55 -19.55
C GLU A 71 -2.63 -37.87 -19.02
N GLN A 72 -2.21 -36.78 -19.66
CA GLN A 72 -0.97 -36.06 -19.32
C GLN A 72 -1.21 -34.89 -18.35
N SER A 73 -2.46 -34.56 -18.05
CA SER A 73 -2.87 -33.32 -17.36
C SER A 73 -2.18 -33.14 -16.02
N GLN A 74 -2.15 -34.19 -15.19
CA GLN A 74 -1.52 -34.16 -13.87
C GLN A 74 -0.01 -33.93 -13.97
N MET A 75 0.66 -34.56 -14.93
CA MET A 75 2.10 -34.42 -15.11
C MET A 75 2.47 -33.01 -15.59
N PHE A 76 1.76 -32.48 -16.59
CA PHE A 76 1.91 -31.11 -17.05
C PHE A 76 1.68 -30.13 -15.90
N PHE A 77 0.57 -30.29 -15.18
CA PHE A 77 0.21 -29.44 -14.08
C PHE A 77 1.32 -29.38 -13.02
N LEU A 78 1.81 -30.52 -12.52
CA LEU A 78 2.85 -30.56 -11.48
C LEU A 78 4.15 -29.85 -11.91
N HIS A 79 4.62 -30.10 -13.13
CA HIS A 79 5.85 -29.47 -13.63
C HIS A 79 5.68 -27.96 -13.85
N LEU A 80 4.52 -27.53 -14.34
CA LEU A 80 4.20 -26.11 -14.51
C LEU A 80 4.10 -25.40 -13.15
N VAL A 81 3.51 -26.02 -12.12
CA VAL A 81 3.45 -25.44 -10.78
C VAL A 81 4.85 -25.27 -10.18
N VAL A 82 5.72 -26.27 -10.34
CA VAL A 82 7.12 -26.18 -9.90
C VAL A 82 7.84 -25.05 -10.63
N CYS A 83 7.62 -24.89 -11.94
CA CYS A 83 8.18 -23.78 -12.72
C CYS A 83 7.66 -22.43 -12.22
N LEU A 84 6.34 -22.29 -12.05
CA LEU A 84 5.69 -21.06 -11.57
C LEU A 84 6.25 -20.59 -10.22
N ALA A 85 6.42 -21.53 -9.28
CA ALA A 85 6.84 -21.22 -7.92
C ALA A 85 8.34 -20.91 -7.78
N ASN A 86 9.18 -21.49 -8.64
CA ASN A 86 10.64 -21.46 -8.47
C ASN A 86 11.40 -20.64 -9.52
N ASP A 87 10.78 -20.27 -10.65
CA ASP A 87 11.48 -19.50 -11.68
C ASP A 87 11.78 -18.07 -11.21
N ARG A 88 12.97 -17.58 -11.58
CA ARG A 88 13.46 -16.25 -11.23
C ARG A 88 13.06 -15.20 -12.27
N ASP A 89 12.74 -15.63 -13.49
CA ASP A 89 12.37 -14.76 -14.58
C ASP A 89 10.86 -14.47 -14.58
N ASN A 90 10.51 -13.17 -14.53
CA ASN A 90 9.11 -12.73 -14.48
C ASN A 90 8.32 -13.11 -15.74
N ARG A 91 8.96 -13.10 -16.91
CA ARG A 91 8.33 -13.46 -18.18
C ARG A 91 8.04 -14.95 -18.23
N VAL A 92 8.97 -15.79 -17.79
CA VAL A 92 8.77 -17.25 -17.71
C VAL A 92 7.63 -17.59 -16.74
N ARG A 93 7.58 -16.95 -15.56
CA ARG A 93 6.45 -17.15 -14.62
C ARG A 93 5.11 -16.73 -15.22
N SER A 94 5.07 -15.59 -15.91
CA SER A 94 3.87 -15.11 -16.60
C SER A 94 3.39 -16.06 -17.70
N MET A 95 4.31 -16.55 -18.54
CA MET A 95 4.01 -17.55 -19.57
C MET A 95 3.53 -18.86 -18.94
N THR A 96 4.16 -19.31 -17.86
CA THR A 96 3.76 -20.53 -17.13
C THR A 96 2.32 -20.40 -16.60
N GLY A 97 1.96 -19.25 -16.02
CA GLY A 97 0.60 -18.98 -15.60
C GLY A 97 -0.41 -19.06 -16.76
N THR A 98 -0.04 -18.56 -17.93
CA THR A 98 -0.85 -18.67 -19.16
C THR A 98 -1.04 -20.12 -19.59
N VAL A 99 0.03 -20.92 -19.58
CA VAL A 99 -0.03 -22.35 -19.93
C VAL A 99 -0.88 -23.15 -18.94
N ILE A 100 -0.77 -22.87 -17.63
CA ILE A 100 -1.62 -23.49 -16.60
C ILE A 100 -3.09 -23.16 -16.85
N LYS A 101 -3.41 -21.88 -17.08
CA LYS A 101 -4.80 -21.47 -17.36
C LYS A 101 -5.35 -22.14 -18.60
N LEU A 102 -4.54 -22.27 -19.64
CA LEU A 102 -4.91 -22.99 -20.85
C LEU A 102 -5.18 -24.47 -20.57
N LEU A 103 -4.30 -25.16 -19.83
CA LEU A 103 -4.47 -26.56 -19.47
C LEU A 103 -5.81 -26.78 -18.75
N VAL A 104 -6.06 -25.97 -17.72
CA VAL A 104 -7.29 -26.02 -16.90
C VAL A 104 -8.54 -25.79 -17.76
N GLY A 105 -8.47 -24.91 -18.76
CA GLY A 105 -9.60 -24.66 -19.68
C GLY A 105 -9.80 -25.73 -20.76
N ARG A 106 -8.85 -26.66 -20.95
CA ARG A 106 -8.90 -27.69 -22.00
C ARG A 106 -9.21 -29.10 -21.50
N VAL A 107 -8.86 -29.40 -20.26
CA VAL A 107 -9.06 -30.73 -19.67
C VAL A 107 -10.54 -31.03 -19.41
N SER A 108 -10.90 -32.32 -19.33
CA SER A 108 -12.26 -32.74 -18.97
C SER A 108 -12.59 -32.42 -17.50
N PRO A 109 -13.88 -32.43 -17.12
CA PRO A 109 -14.29 -32.16 -15.73
C PRO A 109 -13.65 -33.09 -14.70
N ARG A 110 -13.33 -34.34 -15.06
CA ARG A 110 -12.67 -35.30 -14.16
C ARG A 110 -11.23 -34.89 -13.86
N SER A 111 -10.45 -34.60 -14.91
CA SER A 111 -9.07 -34.12 -14.78
C SER A 111 -9.00 -32.76 -14.08
N LEU A 112 -9.94 -31.87 -14.39
CA LEU A 112 -10.07 -30.58 -13.71
C LEU A 112 -10.32 -30.74 -12.21
N GLN A 113 -11.19 -31.67 -11.82
CA GLN A 113 -11.47 -31.96 -10.43
C GLN A 113 -10.22 -32.47 -9.69
N SER A 114 -9.44 -33.33 -10.33
CA SER A 114 -8.14 -33.78 -9.80
C SER A 114 -7.15 -32.63 -9.59
N ILE A 115 -7.02 -31.72 -10.56
CA ILE A 115 -6.18 -30.50 -10.45
C ILE A 115 -6.64 -29.60 -9.28
N LEU A 116 -7.96 -29.43 -9.13
CA LEU A 116 -8.54 -28.67 -8.02
C LEU A 116 -8.24 -29.32 -6.67
N GLU A 117 -8.37 -30.64 -6.57
CA GLU A 117 -8.09 -31.40 -5.35
C GLU A 117 -6.61 -31.30 -4.95
N PHE A 118 -5.67 -31.42 -5.88
CA PHE A 118 -4.26 -31.19 -5.60
C PHE A 118 -4.01 -29.78 -5.05
N SER A 119 -4.49 -28.76 -5.77
CA SER A 119 -4.29 -27.35 -5.41
C SER A 119 -4.87 -27.04 -4.03
N ARG A 120 -6.06 -27.56 -3.73
CA ARG A 120 -6.72 -27.38 -2.43
C ARG A 120 -6.00 -28.17 -1.34
N SER A 121 -5.62 -29.41 -1.57
CA SER A 121 -4.91 -30.23 -0.56
C SER A 121 -3.59 -29.59 -0.12
N TRP A 122 -2.88 -28.92 -1.04
CA TRP A 122 -1.65 -28.20 -0.72
C TRP A 122 -1.88 -26.92 0.09
N TYR A 123 -2.98 -26.21 -0.17
CA TYR A 123 -3.29 -24.97 0.55
C TYR A 123 -3.93 -25.25 1.92
N LEU A 124 -4.85 -26.21 1.98
CA LEU A 124 -5.57 -26.60 3.19
C LEU A 124 -4.75 -27.51 4.12
N GLY A 125 -3.66 -28.09 3.62
CA GLY A 125 -2.79 -28.98 4.39
C GLY A 125 -1.78 -28.25 5.26
N ASP A 126 -1.14 -29.00 6.16
CA ASP A 126 -0.24 -28.48 7.20
C ASP A 126 1.21 -28.27 6.73
N LYS A 127 1.43 -28.02 5.44
CA LYS A 127 2.77 -27.87 4.84
C LYS A 127 3.00 -26.44 4.33
N PRO A 128 3.54 -25.52 5.17
CA PRO A 128 3.67 -24.10 4.84
C PRO A 128 4.42 -23.81 3.53
N HIS A 129 5.45 -24.60 3.23
CA HIS A 129 6.25 -24.44 2.00
C HIS A 129 5.44 -24.65 0.70
N LEU A 130 4.25 -25.27 0.77
CA LEU A 130 3.35 -25.45 -0.37
C LEU A 130 2.32 -24.33 -0.49
N TRP A 131 2.03 -23.59 0.58
CA TRP A 131 0.96 -22.58 0.59
C TRP A 131 1.17 -21.50 -0.47
N SER A 132 2.40 -21.01 -0.64
CA SER A 132 2.74 -20.00 -1.64
C SER A 132 2.47 -20.47 -3.08
N ALA A 133 2.83 -21.72 -3.41
CA ALA A 133 2.59 -22.29 -4.74
C ALA A 133 1.10 -22.57 -4.95
N ALA A 134 0.44 -23.13 -3.94
CA ALA A 134 -0.98 -23.44 -3.97
C ALA A 134 -1.84 -22.18 -4.13
N ALA A 135 -1.55 -21.11 -3.39
CA ALA A 135 -2.27 -19.84 -3.49
C ALA A 135 -2.17 -19.22 -4.89
N GLN A 136 -0.98 -19.26 -5.51
CA GLN A 136 -0.79 -18.77 -6.88
C GLN A 136 -1.67 -19.53 -7.86
N VAL A 137 -1.68 -20.86 -7.78
CA VAL A 137 -2.41 -21.72 -8.71
C VAL A 137 -3.91 -21.63 -8.46
N LEU A 138 -4.38 -21.64 -7.21
CA LEU A 138 -5.78 -21.37 -6.87
C LEU A 138 -6.23 -20.02 -7.44
N GLY A 139 -5.36 -19.01 -7.37
CA GLY A 139 -5.59 -17.72 -8.01
C GLY A 139 -5.78 -17.81 -9.54
N LEU A 140 -5.01 -18.64 -10.23
CA LEU A 140 -5.20 -18.90 -11.67
C LEU A 140 -6.49 -19.68 -11.95
N LEU A 141 -6.84 -20.64 -11.09
CA LEU A 141 -8.06 -21.43 -11.21
C LEU A 141 -9.33 -20.57 -11.05
N ILE A 142 -9.32 -19.56 -10.17
CA ILE A 142 -10.43 -18.60 -10.04
C ILE A 142 -10.66 -17.85 -11.36
N GLU A 143 -9.59 -17.38 -12.03
CA GLU A 143 -9.72 -16.66 -13.29
C GLU A 143 -10.33 -17.50 -14.41
N VAL A 144 -10.03 -18.81 -14.44
CA VAL A 144 -10.53 -19.74 -15.46
C VAL A 144 -11.94 -20.21 -15.16
N LEU A 145 -12.19 -20.63 -13.91
CA LEU A 145 -13.46 -21.25 -13.49
C LEU A 145 -14.55 -20.23 -13.16
N LYS A 146 -14.17 -19.00 -12.83
CA LYS A 146 -15.08 -17.90 -12.50
C LYS A 146 -16.08 -18.37 -11.43
N ASP A 147 -17.38 -18.25 -11.72
CA ASP A 147 -18.46 -18.61 -10.80
C ASP A 147 -18.43 -20.08 -10.37
N GLY A 148 -17.87 -20.98 -11.18
CA GLY A 148 -17.69 -22.39 -10.84
C GLY A 148 -16.75 -22.62 -9.64
N PHE A 149 -15.96 -21.63 -9.25
CA PHE A 149 -15.06 -21.69 -8.10
C PHE A 149 -15.74 -21.35 -6.76
N GLN A 150 -16.93 -20.74 -6.79
CA GLN A 150 -17.57 -20.15 -5.59
C GLN A 150 -17.69 -21.13 -4.41
N LYS A 151 -18.03 -22.39 -4.69
CA LYS A 151 -18.18 -23.47 -3.68
C LYS A 151 -16.91 -23.79 -2.88
N TYR A 152 -15.74 -23.34 -3.33
CA TYR A 152 -14.48 -23.63 -2.67
C TYR A 152 -14.02 -22.51 -1.73
N ILE A 153 -14.56 -21.30 -1.88
CA ILE A 153 -14.07 -20.08 -1.21
C ILE A 153 -14.14 -20.21 0.31
N ASP A 154 -15.28 -20.65 0.86
CA ASP A 154 -15.47 -20.74 2.31
C ASP A 154 -14.47 -21.69 2.98
N SER A 155 -13.97 -22.70 2.24
CA SER A 155 -12.91 -23.59 2.76
C SER A 155 -11.52 -22.95 2.78
N LEU A 156 -11.26 -21.95 1.92
CA LEU A 156 -9.95 -21.31 1.80
C LEU A 156 -9.78 -20.15 2.78
N LEU A 157 -10.86 -19.42 3.10
CA LEU A 157 -10.82 -18.21 3.93
C LEU A 157 -10.18 -18.43 5.32
N PRO A 158 -10.46 -19.52 6.05
CA PRO A 158 -9.80 -19.78 7.34
C PRO A 158 -8.28 -19.90 7.24
N VAL A 159 -7.77 -20.49 6.15
CA VAL A 159 -6.32 -20.62 5.91
C VAL A 159 -5.71 -19.26 5.63
N VAL A 160 -6.36 -18.44 4.78
CA VAL A 160 -5.92 -17.06 4.52
C VAL A 160 -5.80 -16.31 5.85
N ARG A 161 -6.84 -16.36 6.69
CA ARG A 161 -6.88 -15.73 8.02
C ARG A 161 -5.69 -16.15 8.88
N ASN A 162 -5.45 -17.44 9.04
CA ASN A 162 -4.37 -17.97 9.88
C ASN A 162 -2.99 -17.51 9.39
N ILE A 163 -2.77 -17.49 8.06
CA ILE A 163 -1.52 -17.03 7.47
C ILE A 163 -1.32 -15.53 7.74
N LEU A 164 -2.36 -14.71 7.56
CA LEU A 164 -2.26 -13.25 7.79
C LEU A 164 -2.04 -12.91 9.27
N GLN A 165 -2.76 -13.55 10.19
CA GLN A 165 -2.55 -13.37 11.62
C GLN A 165 -1.11 -13.73 12.03
N SER A 166 -0.56 -14.81 11.46
CA SER A 166 0.84 -15.19 11.68
C SER A 166 1.82 -14.12 11.17
N ALA A 167 1.51 -13.45 10.06
CA ALA A 167 2.34 -12.38 9.50
C ALA A 167 2.23 -11.06 10.29
N VAL A 168 1.05 -10.74 10.84
CA VAL A 168 0.85 -9.56 11.69
C VAL A 168 1.63 -9.67 13.00
N ASN A 169 1.69 -10.86 13.59
CA ASN A 169 2.34 -11.11 14.88
C ASN A 169 3.87 -11.10 14.85
N VAL A 170 4.50 -10.82 13.69
CA VAL A 170 5.97 -10.76 13.57
C VAL A 170 6.50 -9.52 14.30
N PRO A 171 7.31 -9.67 15.37
CA PRO A 171 7.79 -8.52 16.15
C PRO A 171 8.67 -7.61 15.30
N THR A 172 8.33 -6.32 15.25
CA THR A 172 9.05 -5.28 14.49
C THR A 172 10.45 -4.96 15.05
N ASN A 173 10.86 -5.60 16.15
CA ASN A 173 12.01 -5.22 16.97
C ASN A 173 13.25 -6.14 16.84
N LYS A 174 13.30 -7.07 15.88
CA LYS A 174 14.55 -7.78 15.59
C LYS A 174 15.32 -7.03 14.51
N GLN A 175 16.30 -6.23 14.97
CA GLN A 175 17.45 -5.90 14.13
C GLN A 175 17.98 -7.18 13.49
N VAL A 176 18.23 -7.08 12.18
CA VAL A 176 18.77 -8.14 11.34
C VAL A 176 20.19 -8.45 11.83
N ASP A 177 20.32 -9.46 12.69
CA ASP A 177 21.60 -10.10 13.00
C ASP A 177 21.49 -11.60 12.68
N LEU A 178 22.20 -11.97 11.62
CA LEU A 178 22.56 -13.29 11.09
C LEU A 178 21.44 -14.29 10.67
N PRO A 179 21.71 -15.08 9.60
CA PRO A 179 20.78 -16.07 9.07
C PRO A 179 20.87 -17.36 9.88
N ASN A 180 20.15 -17.42 11.00
CA ASN A 180 19.76 -18.72 11.55
C ASN A 180 18.49 -19.19 10.82
N ASP A 181 18.72 -20.19 9.98
CA ASP A 181 17.77 -21.03 9.27
C ASP A 181 16.66 -21.53 10.25
N GLY A 182 15.41 -21.10 10.05
CA GLY A 182 14.27 -21.61 10.84
C GLY A 182 13.07 -20.67 11.02
N THR A 183 13.27 -19.35 11.24
CA THR A 183 12.17 -18.38 11.18
C THR A 183 12.14 -17.74 9.80
N ILE A 184 11.72 -18.53 8.82
CA ILE A 184 11.27 -17.99 7.52
C ILE A 184 10.21 -16.96 7.88
N SER A 185 10.52 -15.68 7.67
CA SER A 185 9.48 -14.65 7.68
C SER A 185 8.45 -15.13 6.64
N SER A 186 7.26 -15.53 7.10
CA SER A 186 6.17 -16.13 6.33
C SER A 186 5.51 -15.13 5.36
N TRP A 187 6.28 -14.12 4.96
CA TRP A 187 5.84 -13.02 4.12
C TRP A 187 5.47 -13.51 2.73
N LYS A 188 6.09 -14.59 2.22
CA LYS A 188 5.76 -15.16 0.90
C LYS A 188 4.38 -15.78 0.91
N GLU A 189 4.11 -16.58 1.92
CA GLU A 189 2.83 -17.27 2.13
C GLU A 189 1.72 -16.23 2.32
N ALA A 190 1.97 -15.21 3.15
CA ALA A 190 1.05 -14.10 3.34
C ALA A 190 0.84 -13.30 2.06
N TYR A 191 1.90 -12.99 1.32
CA TYR A 191 1.80 -12.23 0.07
C TYR A 191 0.95 -12.96 -0.97
N TYR A 192 1.24 -14.24 -1.23
CA TYR A 192 0.46 -14.99 -2.22
C TYR A 192 -0.96 -15.31 -1.74
N SER A 193 -1.19 -15.41 -0.42
CA SER A 193 -2.54 -15.50 0.14
C SER A 193 -3.34 -14.20 -0.04
N LEU A 194 -2.69 -13.03 0.07
CA LEU A 194 -3.32 -11.74 -0.25
C LEU A 194 -3.59 -11.60 -1.75
N VAL A 195 -2.71 -12.09 -2.61
CA VAL A 195 -2.96 -12.15 -4.07
C VAL A 195 -4.14 -13.07 -4.38
N LEU A 196 -4.24 -14.23 -3.72
CA LEU A 196 -5.40 -15.12 -3.83
C LEU A 196 -6.68 -14.39 -3.39
N PHE A 197 -6.64 -13.74 -2.23
CA PHE A 197 -7.79 -12.99 -1.70
C PHE A 197 -8.21 -11.84 -2.62
N GLU A 198 -7.26 -11.10 -3.19
CA GLU A 198 -7.53 -10.07 -4.19
C GLU A 198 -8.29 -10.63 -5.39
N LYS A 199 -7.88 -11.80 -5.91
CA LYS A 199 -8.59 -12.46 -7.02
C LYS A 199 -9.98 -12.94 -6.61
N ILE A 200 -10.16 -13.42 -5.38
CA ILE A 200 -11.47 -13.80 -4.84
C ILE A 200 -12.41 -12.59 -4.83
N ILE A 201 -11.98 -11.46 -4.26
CA ILE A 201 -12.83 -10.26 -4.16
C ILE A 201 -13.10 -9.64 -5.53
N ASN A 202 -12.12 -9.63 -6.45
CA ASN A 202 -12.34 -9.15 -7.81
C ASN A 202 -13.36 -9.99 -8.59
N GLN A 203 -13.36 -11.33 -8.41
CA GLN A 203 -14.33 -12.20 -9.06
C GLN A 203 -15.70 -12.16 -8.35
N PHE A 204 -15.71 -11.99 -7.03
CA PHE A 204 -16.92 -12.01 -6.20
C PHE A 204 -17.01 -10.77 -5.29
N PRO A 205 -17.28 -9.56 -5.85
CA PRO A 205 -17.25 -8.32 -5.07
C PRO A 205 -18.21 -8.29 -3.88
N ARG A 206 -19.32 -9.04 -3.94
CA ARG A 206 -20.29 -9.16 -2.85
C ARG A 206 -19.70 -9.74 -1.57
N LEU A 207 -18.62 -10.53 -1.66
CA LEU A 207 -17.94 -11.07 -0.50
C LEU A 207 -17.24 -9.99 0.33
N CYS A 208 -16.87 -8.85 -0.27
CA CYS A 208 -16.10 -7.79 0.37
C CYS A 208 -16.70 -7.32 1.72
N PHE A 209 -18.03 -7.32 1.83
CA PHE A 209 -18.78 -6.82 2.99
C PHE A 209 -19.34 -7.91 3.91
N ARG A 210 -18.91 -9.16 3.75
CA ARG A 210 -19.28 -10.25 4.64
C ARG A 210 -18.73 -10.01 6.05
N LYS A 211 -19.59 -10.14 7.07
CA LYS A 211 -19.22 -9.94 8.48
C LYS A 211 -18.13 -10.90 8.94
N ASP A 212 -18.11 -12.12 8.42
CA ASP A 212 -17.08 -13.10 8.74
C ASP A 212 -15.69 -12.75 8.15
N LEU A 213 -15.56 -11.67 7.37
CA LEU A 213 -14.26 -11.19 6.86
C LEU A 213 -13.72 -9.96 7.61
N GLU A 214 -14.40 -9.44 8.62
CA GLU A 214 -14.01 -8.17 9.28
C GLU A 214 -12.59 -8.25 9.89
N ASP A 215 -12.28 -9.31 10.62
CA ASP A 215 -10.97 -9.55 11.24
C ASP A 215 -9.86 -9.81 10.20
N LEU A 216 -10.22 -10.28 9.00
CA LEU A 216 -9.28 -10.39 7.88
C LEU A 216 -8.95 -9.00 7.31
N TRP A 217 -9.94 -8.11 7.18
CA TRP A 217 -9.72 -6.72 6.77
C TRP A 217 -8.90 -5.93 7.80
N GLU A 218 -9.10 -6.18 9.09
CA GLU A 218 -8.27 -5.64 10.16
C GLU A 218 -6.81 -6.09 10.01
N ALA A 219 -6.57 -7.39 9.80
CA ALA A 219 -5.23 -7.91 9.54
C ALA A 219 -4.59 -7.27 8.30
N ILE A 220 -5.35 -7.05 7.21
CA ILE A 220 -4.87 -6.34 6.02
C ILE A 220 -4.43 -4.91 6.37
N CYS A 221 -5.20 -4.20 7.20
CA CYS A 221 -4.88 -2.85 7.65
C CYS A 221 -3.59 -2.84 8.50
N GLU A 222 -3.40 -3.81 9.38
CA GLU A 222 -2.14 -3.95 10.15
C GLU A 222 -0.92 -4.16 9.24
N LEU A 223 -1.10 -4.93 8.17
CA LEU A 223 -0.05 -5.20 7.19
C LEU A 223 0.37 -3.97 6.37
N LEU A 224 -0.39 -2.86 6.42
CA LEU A 224 0.04 -1.56 5.85
C LEU A 224 1.34 -1.05 6.46
N LEU A 225 1.69 -1.46 7.68
CA LEU A 225 2.94 -1.07 8.35
C LEU A 225 3.95 -2.21 8.43
N HIS A 226 3.72 -3.32 7.72
CA HIS A 226 4.63 -4.46 7.74
C HIS A 226 6.01 -4.10 7.15
N PRO A 227 7.13 -4.63 7.70
CA PRO A 227 8.47 -4.32 7.19
C PRO A 227 8.65 -4.65 5.70
N HIS A 228 8.10 -5.79 5.27
CA HIS A 228 8.19 -6.26 3.89
C HIS A 228 7.35 -5.42 2.92
N LEU A 229 8.00 -4.85 1.89
CA LEU A 229 7.38 -3.91 0.94
C LEU A 229 6.23 -4.55 0.14
N TRP A 230 6.35 -5.82 -0.27
CA TRP A 230 5.30 -6.46 -1.08
C TRP A 230 4.00 -6.64 -0.29
N LEU A 231 4.08 -6.87 1.02
CA LEU A 231 2.89 -6.97 1.89
C LEU A 231 2.23 -5.59 2.03
N ARG A 232 3.02 -4.53 2.23
CA ARG A 232 2.49 -3.15 2.25
C ARG A 232 1.78 -2.80 0.94
N ASN A 233 2.38 -3.14 -0.20
CA ASN A 233 1.83 -2.79 -1.52
C ASN A 233 0.55 -3.55 -1.83
N ILE A 234 0.48 -4.86 -1.56
CA ILE A 234 -0.77 -5.62 -1.78
C ILE A 234 -1.87 -5.21 -0.79
N SER A 235 -1.54 -4.88 0.46
CA SER A 235 -2.50 -4.32 1.42
C SER A 235 -3.05 -2.96 0.94
N ASN A 236 -2.20 -2.08 0.44
CA ASN A 236 -2.65 -0.80 -0.17
C ASN A 236 -3.61 -1.02 -1.34
N ARG A 237 -3.32 -2.00 -2.21
CA ARG A 237 -4.18 -2.37 -3.35
C ARG A 237 -5.53 -2.91 -2.89
N LEU A 238 -5.54 -3.78 -1.88
CA LEU A 238 -6.76 -4.34 -1.30
C LEU A 238 -7.63 -3.28 -0.61
N VAL A 239 -7.03 -2.35 0.12
CA VAL A 239 -7.76 -1.20 0.71
C VAL A 239 -8.36 -0.32 -0.40
N ALA A 240 -7.62 -0.07 -1.48
CA ALA A 240 -8.14 0.68 -2.63
C ALA A 240 -9.30 -0.06 -3.32
N CYS A 241 -9.19 -1.38 -3.48
CA CYS A 241 -10.26 -2.24 -3.98
C CYS A 241 -11.51 -2.13 -3.10
N TYR A 242 -11.36 -2.23 -1.77
CA TYR A 242 -12.45 -2.06 -0.82
C TYR A 242 -13.15 -0.71 -0.99
N PHE A 243 -12.38 0.39 -1.05
CA PHE A 243 -12.92 1.74 -1.24
C PHE A 243 -13.67 1.89 -2.57
N ALA A 244 -13.16 1.30 -3.65
CA ALA A 244 -13.83 1.28 -4.94
C ALA A 244 -15.16 0.51 -4.85
N THR A 245 -15.16 -0.69 -4.28
CA THR A 245 -16.39 -1.51 -4.13
C THR A 245 -17.43 -0.81 -3.26
N VAL A 246 -17.03 -0.11 -2.18
CA VAL A 246 -17.97 0.69 -1.37
C VAL A 246 -18.59 1.81 -2.19
N THR A 247 -17.78 2.50 -3.00
CA THR A 247 -18.24 3.62 -3.83
C THR A 247 -19.27 3.15 -4.87
N GLU A 248 -19.04 1.99 -5.48
CA GLU A 248 -19.97 1.34 -6.41
C GLU A 248 -21.26 0.89 -5.73
N ASP A 249 -21.17 0.19 -4.59
CA ASP A 249 -22.33 -0.28 -3.82
C ASP A 249 -23.23 0.89 -3.37
N CYS A 250 -22.62 2.00 -2.98
CA CYS A 250 -23.32 3.20 -2.56
C CYS A 250 -23.88 4.03 -3.74
N LYS A 251 -23.63 3.66 -5.01
CA LYS A 251 -23.97 4.46 -6.22
C LYS A 251 -23.58 5.94 -6.11
N GLY A 252 -22.47 6.24 -5.42
CA GLY A 252 -22.07 7.62 -5.12
C GLY A 252 -22.78 8.28 -3.92
N ASN A 253 -23.90 7.74 -3.44
CA ASN A 253 -24.52 8.13 -2.18
C ASN A 253 -23.86 7.39 -1.02
N LEU A 254 -22.59 7.73 -0.78
CA LEU A 254 -21.81 7.32 0.41
C LEU A 254 -22.47 7.70 1.73
N GLU A 255 -23.68 8.26 1.71
CA GLU A 255 -24.31 8.97 2.79
C GLU A 255 -25.17 8.12 3.72
N LEU A 256 -25.62 6.95 3.26
CA LEU A 256 -26.64 6.12 3.94
C LEU A 256 -26.08 4.87 4.65
N ARG A 257 -24.79 4.54 4.48
CA ARG A 257 -24.17 3.31 5.04
C ARG A 257 -22.83 3.52 5.74
N GLN A 258 -22.51 4.76 6.10
CA GLN A 258 -21.29 5.07 6.85
C GLN A 258 -21.39 4.45 8.25
N GLY A 259 -20.42 3.62 8.65
CA GLY A 259 -20.44 2.86 9.90
C GLY A 259 -20.95 1.41 9.78
N THR A 260 -21.58 1.01 8.67
CA THR A 260 -22.03 -0.38 8.46
C THR A 260 -20.89 -1.31 8.01
N TYR A 261 -19.93 -0.75 7.29
CA TYR A 261 -18.77 -1.47 6.73
C TYR A 261 -17.53 -1.22 7.59
N ILE A 262 -16.80 -2.28 7.96
CA ILE A 262 -15.68 -2.25 8.91
C ILE A 262 -14.63 -1.17 8.60
N LEU A 263 -14.18 -1.05 7.34
CA LEU A 263 -13.17 -0.04 6.96
C LEU A 263 -13.76 1.37 6.80
N MET A 264 -15.08 1.49 6.73
CA MET A 264 -15.78 2.80 6.66
C MET A 264 -16.09 3.36 8.04
N ARG A 265 -15.79 2.62 9.11
CA ARG A 265 -15.91 3.11 10.48
C ARG A 265 -14.85 4.19 10.73
N PRO A 266 -15.11 5.22 11.56
CA PRO A 266 -14.18 6.33 11.75
C PRO A 266 -12.81 5.91 12.29
N SER A 267 -12.79 4.93 13.20
CA SER A 267 -11.57 4.32 13.75
C SER A 267 -10.73 3.69 12.65
N GLY A 268 -11.36 2.90 11.76
CA GLY A 268 -10.73 2.27 10.59
C GLY A 268 -10.18 3.29 9.58
N LEU A 269 -10.98 4.28 9.17
CA LEU A 269 -10.56 5.33 8.25
C LEU A 269 -9.38 6.14 8.80
N PHE A 270 -9.42 6.47 10.09
CA PHE A 270 -8.32 7.17 10.74
C PHE A 270 -7.06 6.28 10.86
N PHE A 271 -7.22 5.00 11.20
CA PHE A 271 -6.10 4.05 11.24
C PHE A 271 -5.43 3.87 9.87
N ILE A 272 -6.21 3.74 8.80
CA ILE A 272 -5.69 3.67 7.43
C ILE A 272 -4.94 4.96 7.09
N ALA A 273 -5.53 6.13 7.34
CA ALA A 273 -4.91 7.41 7.02
C ALA A 273 -3.59 7.64 7.79
N THR A 274 -3.55 7.27 9.07
CA THR A 274 -2.34 7.37 9.90
C THR A 274 -1.26 6.38 9.47
N SER A 275 -1.65 5.14 9.12
CA SER A 275 -0.74 4.12 8.59
C SER A 275 -0.10 4.57 7.27
N LEU A 276 -0.88 5.13 6.34
CA LEU A 276 -0.39 5.68 5.08
C LEU A 276 0.54 6.89 5.30
N CYS A 277 0.24 7.76 6.26
CA CYS A 277 1.15 8.84 6.66
C CYS A 277 2.49 8.30 7.18
N CYS A 278 2.48 7.20 7.93
CA CYS A 278 3.69 6.53 8.37
C CYS A 278 4.48 5.91 7.22
N GLN A 279 3.81 5.31 6.22
CA GLN A 279 4.48 4.81 5.01
C GLN A 279 5.20 5.94 4.24
N LEU A 280 4.65 7.15 4.20
CA LEU A 280 5.28 8.30 3.56
C LEU A 280 6.56 8.78 4.26
N LYS A 281 6.79 8.40 5.53
CA LYS A 281 8.05 8.70 6.24
C LYS A 281 9.23 7.88 5.68
N VAL A 282 8.97 6.76 5.00
CA VAL A 282 9.96 5.88 4.39
C VAL A 282 10.11 6.21 2.91
N LEU A 283 11.30 5.98 2.33
CA LEU A 283 11.54 6.18 0.90
C LEU A 283 10.59 5.29 0.08
N GLN A 284 9.80 5.92 -0.80
CA GLN A 284 8.93 5.23 -1.76
C GLN A 284 9.67 5.13 -3.10
N THR A 285 9.82 3.93 -3.64
CA THR A 285 10.55 3.70 -4.91
C THR A 285 9.62 3.43 -6.10
N ASP A 286 8.32 3.23 -5.85
CA ASP A 286 7.33 2.83 -6.87
C ASP A 286 6.26 3.92 -7.04
N ALA A 287 6.09 4.37 -8.29
CA ALA A 287 5.11 5.38 -8.67
C ALA A 287 3.67 4.88 -8.52
N ALA A 288 3.38 3.62 -8.89
CA ALA A 288 2.03 3.07 -8.77
C ALA A 288 1.62 2.92 -7.30
N ALA A 289 2.55 2.49 -6.44
CA ALA A 289 2.33 2.45 -5.00
C ALA A 289 2.08 3.85 -4.41
N SER A 290 2.78 4.87 -4.94
CA SER A 290 2.61 6.26 -4.52
C SER A 290 1.24 6.83 -4.89
N ASP A 291 0.73 6.51 -6.08
CA ASP A 291 -0.61 6.92 -6.51
C ASP A 291 -1.71 6.28 -5.65
N LEU A 292 -1.55 5.00 -5.29
CA LEU A 292 -2.48 4.31 -4.38
C LEU A 292 -2.47 4.92 -2.97
N ILE A 293 -1.28 5.24 -2.43
CA ILE A 293 -1.18 5.93 -1.13
C ILE A 293 -1.92 7.27 -1.18
N PHE A 294 -1.72 8.04 -2.26
CA PHE A 294 -2.41 9.31 -2.47
C PHE A 294 -3.94 9.13 -2.51
N GLN A 295 -4.45 8.22 -3.35
CA GLN A 295 -5.88 7.98 -3.50
C GLN A 295 -6.53 7.52 -2.19
N ASN A 296 -5.91 6.55 -1.50
CA ASN A 296 -6.41 6.02 -0.24
C ASN A 296 -6.39 7.08 0.88
N LEU A 297 -5.36 7.94 0.94
CA LEU A 297 -5.31 9.07 1.87
C LEU A 297 -6.45 10.06 1.64
N VAL A 298 -6.63 10.50 0.38
CA VAL A 298 -7.70 11.45 0.03
C VAL A 298 -9.07 10.86 0.37
N PHE A 299 -9.31 9.60 0.01
CA PHE A 299 -10.56 8.90 0.31
C PHE A 299 -10.79 8.84 1.83
N SER A 300 -9.82 8.35 2.59
CA SER A 300 -9.93 8.18 4.04
C SER A 300 -10.23 9.51 4.75
N ILE A 301 -9.51 10.57 4.38
CA ILE A 301 -9.67 11.91 4.99
C ILE A 301 -11.05 12.50 4.65
N CYS A 302 -11.46 12.43 3.38
CA CYS A 302 -12.74 13.02 2.95
C CYS A 302 -13.94 12.27 3.53
N THR A 303 -13.89 10.94 3.56
CA THR A 303 -14.96 10.11 4.11
C THR A 303 -15.07 10.30 5.62
N LEU A 304 -13.94 10.34 6.34
CA LEU A 304 -13.92 10.66 7.77
C LEU A 304 -14.50 12.06 8.05
N HIS A 305 -14.13 13.05 7.24
CA HIS A 305 -14.69 14.40 7.35
C HIS A 305 -16.21 14.43 7.12
N SER A 306 -16.69 13.76 6.08
CA SER A 306 -18.13 13.67 5.76
C SER A 306 -18.91 13.01 6.89
N PHE A 307 -18.40 11.90 7.42
CA PHE A 307 -19.03 11.17 8.53
C PHE A 307 -19.17 12.04 9.77
N LEU A 308 -18.07 12.66 10.20
CA LEU A 308 -18.07 13.49 11.40
C LEU A 308 -18.94 14.75 11.25
N GLY A 309 -19.15 15.22 10.02
CA GLY A 309 -20.05 16.37 9.77
C GLY A 309 -21.52 16.07 9.94
N LYS A 310 -21.93 14.82 9.77
CA LYS A 310 -23.33 14.41 9.92
C LYS A 310 -23.72 14.19 11.38
N ASN A 311 -22.76 13.73 12.18
CA ASN A 311 -22.96 13.50 13.61
C ASN A 311 -22.89 14.79 14.44
N GLU A 312 -22.63 15.96 13.83
CA GLU A 312 -22.68 17.27 14.50
C GLU A 312 -24.07 17.58 15.13
N TYR A 313 -25.13 16.87 14.74
CA TYR A 313 -26.51 17.06 15.23
C TYR A 313 -27.03 15.97 16.17
N LYS A 314 -26.26 14.89 16.43
CA LYS A 314 -26.67 13.78 17.29
C LYS A 314 -25.64 13.59 18.41
N ASP A 315 -25.83 14.35 19.48
CA ASP A 315 -25.10 14.29 20.77
C ASP A 315 -23.59 14.60 20.68
N ARG A 316 -23.24 15.86 20.98
CA ARG A 316 -21.93 16.48 20.71
C ARG A 316 -20.75 15.84 21.44
N ASP A 317 -20.97 15.18 22.57
CA ASP A 317 -19.89 14.92 23.53
C ASP A 317 -19.55 13.43 23.75
N LYS A 318 -20.32 12.50 23.18
CA LYS A 318 -20.20 11.07 23.55
C LYS A 318 -19.89 10.10 22.41
N PHE A 319 -19.78 10.54 21.15
CA PHE A 319 -19.57 9.60 20.04
C PHE A 319 -18.33 8.71 20.25
N TRP A 320 -17.17 9.30 20.51
CA TRP A 320 -15.92 8.56 20.68
C TRP A 320 -15.87 7.71 21.97
N SER A 321 -16.57 8.15 23.02
CA SER A 321 -16.68 7.40 24.29
C SER A 321 -17.68 6.25 24.22
N THR A 322 -18.65 6.30 23.29
CA THR A 322 -19.63 5.22 23.04
C THR A 322 -19.15 4.12 22.08
N LEU A 323 -17.95 4.25 21.49
CA LEU A 323 -17.40 3.23 20.62
C LEU A 323 -17.11 1.92 21.36
N GLU A 324 -17.17 0.81 20.64
CA GLU A 324 -16.81 -0.52 21.17
C GLU A 324 -15.34 -0.55 21.60
N HIS A 325 -15.00 -1.44 22.54
CA HIS A 325 -13.65 -1.49 23.12
C HIS A 325 -12.56 -1.73 22.07
N ASP A 326 -12.85 -2.56 21.07
CA ASP A 326 -11.93 -2.87 19.98
C ASP A 326 -11.67 -1.64 19.09
N GLU A 327 -12.68 -0.82 18.84
CA GLU A 327 -12.56 0.42 18.06
C GLU A 327 -11.79 1.51 18.80
N GLN A 328 -12.00 1.60 20.12
CA GLN A 328 -11.22 2.47 20.99
C GLN A 328 -9.74 2.07 21.00
N GLY A 329 -9.46 0.77 21.04
CA GLY A 329 -8.10 0.21 20.92
C GLY A 329 -7.44 0.59 19.59
N LEU A 330 -8.16 0.44 18.48
CA LEU A 330 -7.69 0.81 17.14
C LEU A 330 -7.41 2.32 17.03
N LEU A 331 -8.30 3.15 17.59
CA LEU A 331 -8.16 4.60 17.61
C LEU A 331 -6.93 5.04 18.42
N LEU A 332 -6.74 4.48 19.62
CA LEU A 332 -5.56 4.72 20.44
C LEU A 332 -4.27 4.35 19.69
N LYS A 333 -4.28 3.19 19.01
CA LYS A 333 -3.15 2.74 18.19
C LYS A 333 -2.84 3.71 17.06
N ALA A 334 -3.85 4.17 16.32
CA ALA A 334 -3.70 5.16 15.26
C ALA A 334 -3.08 6.49 15.76
N PHE A 335 -3.53 6.99 16.92
CA PHE A 335 -2.94 8.19 17.54
C PHE A 335 -1.47 7.98 17.93
N GLN A 336 -1.15 6.85 18.54
CA GLN A 336 0.21 6.52 18.96
C GLN A 336 1.18 6.33 17.77
N GLN A 337 0.69 5.88 16.61
CA GLN A 337 1.49 5.78 15.38
C GLN A 337 1.97 7.15 14.86
N LEU A 338 1.16 8.21 15.06
CA LEU A 338 1.55 9.56 14.65
C LEU A 338 2.59 10.16 15.62
N ASP A 339 2.33 10.08 16.92
CA ASP A 339 3.25 10.50 18.00
C ASP A 339 2.89 9.73 19.29
N SER A 340 3.79 8.90 19.82
CA SER A 340 3.48 8.01 20.94
C SER A 340 3.03 8.74 22.21
N ARG A 341 3.60 9.91 22.50
CA ARG A 341 3.27 10.70 23.71
C ARG A 341 2.14 11.67 23.44
N LYS A 342 2.24 12.47 22.38
CA LYS A 342 1.22 13.49 22.08
C LYS A 342 -0.07 12.86 21.59
N GLY A 343 0.02 11.79 20.78
CA GLY A 343 -1.13 11.04 20.32
C GLY A 343 -1.93 10.44 21.48
N LYS A 344 -1.25 9.82 22.45
CA LYS A 344 -1.92 9.30 23.66
C LYS A 344 -2.66 10.41 24.42
N ASN A 345 -2.04 11.57 24.61
CA ASN A 345 -2.68 12.69 25.31
C ASN A 345 -3.89 13.24 24.55
N ILE A 346 -3.80 13.35 23.22
CA ILE A 346 -4.89 13.82 22.36
C ILE A 346 -6.05 12.81 22.37
N TYR A 347 -5.74 11.51 22.33
CA TYR A 347 -6.75 10.45 22.47
C TYR A 347 -7.45 10.54 23.85
N LEU A 348 -6.69 10.70 24.93
CA LEU A 348 -7.29 10.84 26.27
C LEU A 348 -8.23 12.04 26.33
N SER A 349 -7.84 13.18 25.75
CA SER A 349 -8.69 14.36 25.64
C SER A 349 -9.93 14.16 24.78
N LEU A 350 -9.88 13.24 23.80
CA LEU A 350 -11.01 12.92 22.92
C LEU A 350 -12.05 12.02 23.60
N VAL A 351 -11.60 11.16 24.52
CA VAL A 351 -12.43 10.14 25.17
C VAL A 351 -12.84 10.55 26.60
N SER A 352 -12.13 11.48 27.24
CA SER A 352 -12.49 11.98 28.58
C SER A 352 -13.63 13.00 28.52
N ASP A 353 -14.69 12.76 29.30
CA ASP A 353 -15.85 13.66 29.51
C ASP A 353 -15.50 15.00 30.23
N ILE A 354 -14.23 15.31 30.45
CA ILE A 354 -13.79 16.49 31.21
C ILE A 354 -13.12 17.48 30.26
N SER A 355 -13.91 18.33 29.62
CA SER A 355 -13.38 19.56 29.03
C SER A 355 -14.29 20.75 29.33
N ASP A 356 -14.08 21.35 30.50
CA ASP A 356 -14.51 22.71 30.85
C ASP A 356 -13.69 23.80 30.10
N GLN A 357 -13.23 23.53 28.88
CA GLN A 357 -12.55 24.53 28.05
C GLN A 357 -13.15 24.53 26.64
N GLU A 358 -13.87 25.62 26.36
CA GLU A 358 -14.19 26.21 25.06
C GLU A 358 -14.38 25.23 23.89
N GLU A 359 -15.64 24.89 23.63
CA GLU A 359 -16.28 24.50 22.35
C GLU A 359 -15.40 24.06 21.14
N GLU A 360 -14.32 23.30 21.31
CA GLU A 360 -13.59 22.68 20.20
C GLU A 360 -14.36 21.42 19.77
N SER A 361 -15.08 21.49 18.63
CA SER A 361 -15.77 20.30 18.11
C SER A 361 -14.75 19.18 17.85
N GLN A 362 -14.93 18.04 18.53
CA GLN A 362 -14.07 16.84 18.50
C GLN A 362 -13.71 16.38 17.06
N ARG A 363 -14.56 16.72 16.08
CA ARG A 363 -14.34 16.56 14.63
C ARG A 363 -13.08 17.24 14.12
N TYR A 364 -12.83 18.47 14.57
CA TYR A 364 -11.68 19.25 14.15
C TYR A 364 -10.39 18.64 14.68
N LEU A 365 -10.39 18.16 15.92
CA LEU A 365 -9.20 17.63 16.57
C LEU A 365 -8.57 16.43 15.83
N VAL A 366 -9.37 15.46 15.37
CA VAL A 366 -8.88 14.27 14.64
C VAL A 366 -8.27 14.65 13.28
N ILE A 367 -9.02 15.41 12.47
CA ILE A 367 -8.62 15.78 11.10
C ILE A 367 -7.48 16.82 11.13
N SER A 368 -7.56 17.82 12.01
CA SER A 368 -6.50 18.83 12.19
C SER A 368 -5.21 18.20 12.67
N TYR A 369 -5.27 17.21 13.57
CA TYR A 369 -4.07 16.47 13.98
C TYR A 369 -3.43 15.69 12.83
N LEU A 370 -4.23 15.06 11.98
CA LEU A 370 -3.75 14.36 10.79
C LEU A 370 -3.10 15.33 9.79
N LEU A 371 -3.79 16.42 9.41
CA LEU A 371 -3.27 17.45 8.49
C LEU A 371 -1.98 18.10 9.02
N LYS A 372 -1.95 18.43 10.33
CA LYS A 372 -0.76 18.95 11.00
C LYS A 372 0.39 17.96 10.96
N THR A 373 0.12 16.66 11.03
CA THR A 373 1.15 15.62 10.97
C THR A 373 1.66 15.43 9.54
N MET A 374 0.76 15.39 8.55
CA MET A 374 1.15 15.42 7.12
C MET A 374 2.03 16.63 6.80
N GLY A 375 1.67 17.81 7.30
CA GLY A 375 2.47 19.03 7.13
C GLY A 375 3.84 19.00 7.83
N LYS A 376 4.00 18.21 8.90
CA LYS A 376 5.34 17.96 9.46
C LYS A 376 6.13 16.99 8.61
N ILE A 377 5.50 15.90 8.17
CA ILE A 377 6.13 14.85 7.36
C ILE A 377 6.67 15.46 6.06
N SER A 378 5.90 16.28 5.36
CA SER A 378 6.33 16.93 4.11
C SER A 378 7.63 17.71 4.26
N LEU A 379 7.84 18.37 5.40
CA LEU A 379 9.07 19.13 5.66
C LEU A 379 10.30 18.22 5.92
N HIS A 380 10.11 16.95 6.26
CA HIS A 380 11.17 16.01 6.63
C HIS A 380 11.47 14.92 5.59
N VAL A 381 10.59 14.68 4.61
CA VAL A 381 10.73 13.63 3.58
C VAL A 381 11.39 14.13 2.29
N GLU A 382 11.63 13.24 1.32
CA GLU A 382 12.15 13.62 0.01
C GLU A 382 11.06 14.22 -0.90
N ASP A 383 11.48 14.74 -2.05
CA ASP A 383 10.65 15.52 -2.95
C ASP A 383 9.42 14.73 -3.45
N MET A 384 9.56 13.43 -3.74
CA MET A 384 8.46 12.59 -4.21
C MET A 384 7.32 12.50 -3.17
N GLN A 385 7.62 12.16 -1.92
CA GLN A 385 6.61 12.09 -0.86
C GLN A 385 6.05 13.46 -0.50
N MET A 386 6.87 14.52 -0.62
CA MET A 386 6.39 15.89 -0.45
C MET A 386 5.32 16.24 -1.49
N LYS A 387 5.55 15.89 -2.77
CA LYS A 387 4.57 16.07 -3.86
C LYS A 387 3.26 15.34 -3.57
N ILE A 388 3.32 14.09 -3.07
CA ILE A 388 2.13 13.31 -2.68
C ILE A 388 1.30 14.05 -1.63
N ILE A 389 1.94 14.58 -0.57
CA ILE A 389 1.25 15.30 0.50
C ILE A 389 0.61 16.59 -0.01
N PHE A 390 1.31 17.34 -0.87
CA PHE A 390 0.77 18.58 -1.43
C PHE A 390 -0.38 18.34 -2.40
N ASN A 391 -0.30 17.29 -3.23
CA ASN A 391 -1.44 16.85 -4.03
C ASN A 391 -2.62 16.43 -3.14
N CYS A 392 -2.36 15.74 -2.02
CA CYS A 392 -3.42 15.40 -1.07
C CYS A 392 -4.10 16.67 -0.54
N PHE A 393 -3.33 17.69 -0.10
CA PHE A 393 -3.89 18.97 0.33
C PHE A 393 -4.76 19.64 -0.74
N LYS A 394 -4.31 19.63 -2.01
CA LYS A 394 -5.09 20.15 -3.14
C LYS A 394 -6.42 19.44 -3.32
N SER A 395 -6.44 18.11 -3.20
CA SER A 395 -7.64 17.28 -3.40
C SER A 395 -8.61 17.30 -2.23
N VAL A 396 -8.11 17.39 -0.99
CA VAL A 396 -8.97 17.42 0.21
C VAL A 396 -9.50 18.83 0.51
N SER A 397 -8.78 19.90 0.16
CA SER A 397 -9.17 21.26 0.53
C SER A 397 -10.59 21.67 0.12
N PRO A 398 -11.11 21.37 -1.09
CA PRO A 398 -12.46 21.78 -1.48
C PRO A 398 -13.56 21.03 -0.73
N LYS A 399 -13.25 19.84 -0.20
CA LYS A 399 -14.22 19.00 0.54
C LYS A 399 -14.20 19.28 2.05
N LEU A 400 -13.06 19.74 2.58
CA LEU A 400 -12.86 19.95 4.01
C LEU A 400 -13.14 21.39 4.44
N ILE A 401 -12.86 22.35 3.56
CA ILE A 401 -12.97 23.76 3.90
C ILE A 401 -14.33 24.28 3.45
N ASP A 402 -15.19 24.57 4.42
CA ASP A 402 -16.40 25.36 4.21
C ASP A 402 -16.07 26.84 4.44
N PRO A 403 -16.08 27.70 3.40
CA PRO A 403 -15.75 29.12 3.54
C PRO A 403 -16.65 29.85 4.54
N SER A 404 -17.87 29.37 4.75
CA SER A 404 -18.84 29.97 5.68
C SER A 404 -18.48 29.76 7.16
N ARG A 405 -17.64 28.76 7.47
CA ARG A 405 -17.24 28.38 8.83
C ARG A 405 -15.84 28.87 9.23
N LEU A 406 -15.17 29.65 8.37
CA LEU A 406 -13.78 30.11 8.59
C LEU A 406 -13.66 31.37 9.47
N LEU A 407 -14.77 32.07 9.70
CA LEU A 407 -14.80 33.31 10.47
C LEU A 407 -15.46 33.02 11.82
N SER A 408 -14.72 33.27 12.90
CA SER A 408 -15.31 33.33 14.25
C SER A 408 -16.34 34.49 14.29
N PRO A 409 -17.33 34.50 15.21
CA PRO A 409 -18.27 35.62 15.38
C PRO A 409 -17.58 36.99 15.56
N GLU A 410 -16.31 36.98 16.00
CA GLU A 410 -15.48 38.15 16.27
C GLU A 410 -14.57 38.57 15.09
N GLY A 411 -14.66 37.89 13.94
CA GLY A 411 -13.85 38.21 12.75
C GLY A 411 -12.39 37.75 12.81
N GLU A 412 -11.99 37.01 13.84
CA GLU A 412 -10.69 36.35 13.93
C GLU A 412 -10.67 35.00 13.20
N VAL A 413 -9.56 34.73 12.51
CA VAL A 413 -9.30 33.44 11.86
C VAL A 413 -8.97 32.40 12.90
N ASP A 414 -9.79 31.36 12.93
CA ASP A 414 -9.50 30.19 13.75
C ASP A 414 -8.18 29.52 13.30
N CYS A 415 -7.20 29.51 14.22
CA CYS A 415 -5.91 28.87 14.04
C CYS A 415 -6.02 27.33 13.95
N GLN A 416 -7.19 26.80 14.29
CA GLN A 416 -7.57 25.39 14.19
C GLN A 416 -8.25 25.08 12.85
N SER A 417 -8.44 26.08 11.99
CA SER A 417 -8.93 25.88 10.63
C SER A 417 -8.03 24.89 9.86
N PHE A 418 -8.65 23.94 9.17
CA PHE A 418 -7.95 22.98 8.31
C PHE A 418 -7.02 23.69 7.30
N ALA A 419 -7.44 24.88 6.84
CA ALA A 419 -6.67 25.76 5.96
C ALA A 419 -5.32 26.16 6.56
N TYR A 420 -5.26 26.54 7.85
CA TYR A 420 -3.99 26.88 8.51
C TYR A 420 -3.00 25.71 8.49
N HIS A 421 -3.47 24.49 8.81
CA HIS A 421 -2.63 23.30 8.84
C HIS A 421 -2.08 22.90 7.47
N MET A 422 -2.84 23.09 6.39
CA MET A 422 -2.39 22.84 5.01
C MET A 422 -1.49 23.94 4.46
N LEU A 423 -1.80 25.21 4.73
CA LEU A 423 -1.02 26.37 4.22
C LEU A 423 0.32 26.54 4.93
N PHE A 424 0.44 26.16 6.21
CA PHE A 424 1.69 26.31 6.97
C PHE A 424 2.93 25.61 6.33
N PRO A 425 2.89 24.33 5.95
CA PRO A 425 4.01 23.69 5.25
C PRO A 425 4.25 24.28 3.86
N LEU A 426 3.20 24.63 3.11
CA LEU A 426 3.32 25.27 1.79
C LEU A 426 4.05 26.61 1.89
N TYR A 427 3.66 27.46 2.85
CA TYR A 427 4.34 28.72 3.15
C TYR A 427 5.84 28.51 3.38
N LYS A 428 6.21 27.51 4.17
CA LYS A 428 7.63 27.23 4.43
C LYS A 428 8.40 26.77 3.20
N VAL A 429 7.76 26.06 2.28
CA VAL A 429 8.42 25.62 1.05
C VAL A 429 8.57 26.77 0.07
N CYS A 430 7.49 27.52 -0.20
CA CYS A 430 7.51 28.67 -1.10
C CYS A 430 8.52 29.75 -0.65
N GLU A 431 8.56 30.04 0.66
CA GLU A 431 9.42 31.08 1.22
C GLU A 431 10.85 30.59 1.57
N GLY A 432 11.19 29.34 1.24
CA GLY A 432 12.52 28.78 1.50
C GLY A 432 12.84 28.53 2.99
N PHE A 433 11.82 28.46 3.84
CA PHE A 433 11.93 28.20 5.28
C PHE A 433 11.81 26.72 5.67
N ALA A 434 11.86 25.80 4.70
CA ALA A 434 11.79 24.37 4.93
C ALA A 434 13.05 23.78 5.60
N GLY A 435 14.15 24.53 5.67
CA GLY A 435 15.38 24.09 6.35
C GLY A 435 16.19 23.04 5.59
N LYS A 436 15.84 22.78 4.33
CA LYS A 436 16.55 21.93 3.37
C LYS A 436 16.49 22.54 1.98
N VAL A 437 17.37 22.08 1.08
CA VAL A 437 17.28 22.41 -0.35
C VAL A 437 16.10 21.62 -0.93
N ILE A 438 15.21 22.32 -1.61
CA ILE A 438 14.02 21.77 -2.28
C ILE A 438 14.17 22.06 -3.77
N SER A 439 13.88 21.08 -4.62
CA SER A 439 13.88 21.27 -6.08
C SER A 439 12.86 22.32 -6.52
N ASP A 440 13.13 22.96 -7.66
CA ASP A 440 12.23 24.00 -8.17
C ASP A 440 10.88 23.42 -8.58
N ASP A 441 10.83 22.19 -9.09
CA ASP A 441 9.58 21.45 -9.35
C ASP A 441 8.65 21.38 -8.14
N VAL A 442 9.21 21.09 -6.95
CA VAL A 442 8.42 20.98 -5.72
C VAL A 442 7.94 22.34 -5.23
N LYS A 443 8.75 23.39 -5.42
CA LYS A 443 8.31 24.76 -5.10
C LYS A 443 7.19 25.21 -6.01
N GLN A 444 7.29 24.96 -7.31
CA GLN A 444 6.23 25.26 -8.28
C GLN A 444 4.95 24.55 -7.90
N MET A 445 5.01 23.25 -7.59
CA MET A 445 3.84 22.49 -7.12
C MET A 445 3.26 23.09 -5.83
N ALA A 446 4.10 23.49 -4.88
CA ALA A 446 3.63 24.12 -3.64
C ALA A 446 2.90 25.45 -3.91
N GLU A 447 3.38 26.26 -4.86
CA GLU A 447 2.73 27.50 -5.28
C GLU A 447 1.39 27.27 -5.97
N GLU A 448 1.31 26.26 -6.85
CA GLU A 448 0.06 25.85 -7.50
C GLU A 448 -0.99 25.39 -6.49
N VAL A 449 -0.58 24.54 -5.53
CA VAL A 449 -1.46 24.03 -4.47
C VAL A 449 -1.92 25.16 -3.56
N ARG A 450 -1.01 26.07 -3.18
CA ARG A 450 -1.35 27.30 -2.43
C ARG A 450 -2.39 28.13 -3.19
N GLY A 451 -2.20 28.33 -4.49
CA GLY A 451 -3.15 29.07 -5.33
C GLY A 451 -4.51 28.38 -5.39
N SER A 452 -4.54 27.05 -5.48
CA SER A 452 -5.77 26.26 -5.42
C SER A 452 -6.51 26.44 -4.09
N ILE A 453 -5.81 26.35 -2.96
CA ILE A 453 -6.41 26.55 -1.62
C ILE A 453 -6.89 27.99 -1.46
N SER A 454 -6.14 28.98 -1.96
CA SER A 454 -6.53 30.39 -1.94
C SER A 454 -7.84 30.64 -2.70
N LYS A 455 -8.08 29.92 -3.80
CA LYS A 455 -9.35 30.00 -4.55
C LYS A 455 -10.51 29.41 -3.76
N VAL A 456 -10.28 28.31 -3.03
CA VAL A 456 -11.30 27.65 -2.20
C VAL A 456 -11.73 28.53 -1.03
N ILE A 457 -10.79 29.13 -0.31
CA ILE A 457 -11.09 29.85 0.95
C ILE A 457 -11.42 31.34 0.75
N GLY A 458 -11.20 31.88 -0.44
CA GLY A 458 -11.35 33.29 -0.74
C GLY A 458 -10.15 34.15 -0.30
N MET A 459 -9.96 35.29 -0.96
CA MET A 459 -8.76 36.13 -0.79
C MET A 459 -8.64 36.72 0.61
N GLN A 460 -9.75 37.18 1.21
CA GLN A 460 -9.75 37.83 2.53
C GLN A 460 -9.25 36.87 3.63
N SER A 461 -9.89 35.70 3.74
CA SER A 461 -9.51 34.65 4.70
C SER A 461 -8.10 34.13 4.44
N PHE A 462 -7.71 33.99 3.17
CA PHE A 462 -6.35 33.60 2.80
C PHE A 462 -5.31 34.58 3.36
N VAL A 463 -5.47 35.88 3.11
CA VAL A 463 -4.52 36.92 3.57
C VAL A 463 -4.41 36.91 5.10
N GLN A 464 -5.53 36.78 5.81
CA GLN A 464 -5.53 36.72 7.26
C GLN A 464 -4.78 35.48 7.78
N ILE A 465 -5.07 34.28 7.27
CA ILE A 465 -4.36 33.03 7.62
C ILE A 465 -2.86 33.15 7.32
N TYR A 466 -2.50 33.68 6.14
CA TYR A 466 -1.10 33.88 5.74
C TYR A 466 -0.37 34.85 6.65
N SER A 467 -1.03 35.95 7.06
CA SER A 467 -0.48 36.91 8.00
C SER A 467 -0.25 36.28 9.37
N HIS A 468 -1.17 35.42 9.84
CA HIS A 468 -1.04 34.71 11.10
C HIS A 468 0.10 33.69 11.05
N ILE A 469 0.23 32.91 9.97
CA ILE A 469 1.38 32.02 9.74
C ILE A 469 2.71 32.79 9.81
N ARG A 470 2.79 33.94 9.13
CA ARG A 470 3.97 34.81 9.12
C ARG A 470 4.31 35.32 10.53
N LYS A 471 3.32 35.83 11.28
CA LYS A 471 3.48 36.28 12.67
C LYS A 471 3.94 35.12 13.58
N SER A 472 3.33 33.94 13.47
CA SER A 472 3.68 32.75 14.24
C SER A 472 5.13 32.29 13.99
N ILE A 473 5.57 32.29 12.72
CA ILE A 473 6.96 31.95 12.37
C ILE A 473 7.94 33.00 12.90
N LYS A 474 7.61 34.30 12.78
CA LYS A 474 8.44 35.40 13.30
C LYS A 474 8.57 35.28 14.82
N SER A 475 7.46 35.15 15.55
CA SER A 475 7.45 34.95 17.01
C SER A 475 8.28 33.74 17.44
N LYS A 476 8.14 32.58 16.77
CA LYS A 476 8.97 31.39 17.06
C LYS A 476 10.46 31.61 16.80
N ARG A 477 10.82 32.42 15.79
CA ARG A 477 12.23 32.78 15.52
C ARG A 477 12.78 33.72 16.58
N ASP A 478 12.02 34.74 16.95
CA ASP A 478 12.43 35.73 17.93
C ASP A 478 12.54 35.09 19.32
N LYS A 479 11.61 34.19 19.69
CA LYS A 479 11.71 33.34 20.89
C LYS A 479 12.99 32.50 20.90
N ARG A 480 13.32 31.82 19.79
CA ARG A 480 14.59 31.06 19.70
C ARG A 480 15.81 31.96 19.85
N LYS A 481 15.82 33.15 19.22
CA LYS A 481 16.92 34.12 19.38
C LYS A 481 17.03 34.60 20.83
N GLN A 482 15.91 34.84 21.50
CA GLN A 482 15.85 35.22 22.93
C GLN A 482 16.43 34.10 23.80
N GLU A 483 15.95 32.86 23.63
CA GLU A 483 16.45 31.67 24.36
C GLU A 483 17.94 31.45 24.12
N GLU A 484 18.43 31.68 22.91
CA GLU A 484 19.85 31.60 22.58
C GLU A 484 20.69 32.69 23.27
N LYS A 485 20.18 33.93 23.34
CA LYS A 485 20.82 35.01 24.11
C LYS A 485 20.83 34.70 25.60
N VAL A 486 19.74 34.16 26.14
CA VAL A 486 19.66 33.74 27.55
C VAL A 486 20.64 32.60 27.84
N ILE A 487 20.70 31.57 26.99
CA ILE A 487 21.67 30.46 27.15
C ILE A 487 23.11 30.96 27.07
N ALA A 488 23.39 31.98 26.24
CA ALA A 488 24.72 32.58 26.17
C ALA A 488 25.17 33.18 27.50
N VAL A 489 24.23 33.70 28.30
CA VAL A 489 24.48 34.29 29.62
C VAL A 489 24.44 33.23 30.73
N VAL A 490 23.39 32.39 30.75
CA VAL A 490 23.15 31.40 31.81
C VAL A 490 24.09 30.19 31.72
N ASN A 491 24.52 29.79 30.52
CA ASN A 491 25.45 28.67 30.32
C ASN A 491 26.38 28.90 29.12
N PRO A 492 27.43 29.73 29.28
CA PRO A 492 28.33 30.11 28.19
C PRO A 492 29.07 28.91 27.58
N MET A 493 29.40 27.90 28.39
CA MET A 493 30.06 26.67 27.94
C MET A 493 29.17 25.85 27.00
N ARG A 494 27.86 25.75 27.27
CA ARG A 494 26.89 25.09 26.37
C ARG A 494 26.70 25.87 25.07
N ASN A 495 26.69 27.20 25.12
CA ASN A 495 26.62 28.05 23.93
C ASN A 495 27.87 27.91 23.04
N ALA A 496 29.07 27.89 23.64
CA ALA A 496 30.33 27.67 22.93
C ALA A 496 30.37 26.30 22.23
N LYS A 497 29.99 25.22 22.93
CA LYS A 497 29.87 23.87 22.34
C LYS A 497 28.90 23.84 21.15
N ARG A 498 27.78 24.57 21.23
CA ARG A 498 26.82 24.69 20.12
C ARG A 498 27.44 25.43 18.92
N LYS A 499 28.12 26.56 19.13
CA LYS A 499 28.79 27.32 18.07
C LYS A 499 29.85 26.47 17.35
N LEU A 500 30.63 25.69 18.09
CA LEU A 500 31.61 24.74 17.53
C LEU A 500 30.94 23.70 16.62
N ARG A 501 29.85 23.05 17.06
CA ARG A 501 29.09 22.10 16.24
C ARG A 501 28.53 22.72 14.95
N ILE A 502 28.08 23.98 15.01
CA ILE A 502 27.58 24.71 13.84
C ILE A 502 28.74 24.99 12.87
N ALA A 503 29.88 25.46 13.37
CA ALA A 503 31.07 25.69 12.56
C ALA A 503 31.57 24.41 11.86
N GLU A 504 31.57 23.28 12.58
CA GLU A 504 31.89 21.95 12.02
C GLU A 504 30.93 21.54 10.89
N LYS A 505 29.61 21.74 11.08
CA LYS A 505 28.60 21.50 10.03
C LYS A 505 28.84 22.37 8.80
N HIS A 506 29.12 23.66 8.97
CA HIS A 506 29.43 24.55 7.85
C HIS A 506 30.71 24.13 7.11
N LYS A 507 31.75 23.72 7.85
CA LYS A 507 33.01 23.20 7.26
C LYS A 507 32.76 21.92 6.46
N ALA A 508 31.95 21.00 6.99
CA ALA A 508 31.57 19.77 6.30
C ALA A 508 30.71 20.03 5.04
N HIS A 509 29.77 20.97 5.10
CA HIS A 509 28.95 21.37 3.95
C HIS A 509 29.80 22.04 2.86
N LYS A 510 30.72 22.94 3.22
CA LYS A 510 31.64 23.58 2.28
C LYS A 510 32.56 22.57 1.60
N LYS A 511 33.05 21.56 2.35
CA LYS A 511 33.80 20.42 1.79
C LYS A 511 32.96 19.62 0.79
N ARG A 512 31.72 19.25 1.14
CA ARG A 512 30.81 18.54 0.22
C ARG A 512 30.60 19.33 -1.07
N LYS A 513 30.25 20.62 -0.97
CA LYS A 513 30.06 21.51 -2.14
C LYS A 513 31.31 21.59 -3.04
N MET A 514 32.50 21.71 -2.45
CA MET A 514 33.76 21.68 -3.22
C MET A 514 33.99 20.33 -3.91
N MET A 515 33.68 19.20 -3.26
CA MET A 515 33.82 17.87 -3.86
C MET A 515 32.81 17.67 -5.00
N THR A 516 31.56 18.13 -4.86
CA THR A 516 30.54 18.06 -5.93
C THR A 516 30.93 18.93 -7.13
N MET A 517 31.44 20.15 -6.88
CA MET A 517 31.95 21.04 -7.93
C MET A 517 33.22 20.50 -8.60
N LYS A 518 34.06 19.74 -7.88
CA LYS A 518 35.20 19.05 -8.47
C LYS A 518 34.76 17.85 -9.31
N MET A 519 33.87 16.98 -8.83
CA MET A 519 33.39 15.83 -9.61
C MET A 519 32.67 16.25 -10.90
N GLY A 520 31.86 17.31 -10.89
CA GLY A 520 31.22 17.85 -12.09
C GLY A 520 32.15 18.59 -13.07
N ARG A 521 33.46 18.66 -12.78
CA ARG A 521 34.49 19.13 -13.72
C ARG A 521 35.30 17.99 -14.34
N TRP A 522 35.10 16.75 -13.88
CA TRP A 522 35.83 15.55 -14.34
C TRP A 522 34.90 14.49 -14.97
N MET A 523 33.59 14.75 -15.01
CA MET A 523 32.62 14.19 -15.96
C MET A 523 32.29 15.28 -16.97
#